data_AF-A0A9E2RL61-F1
#
_entry.id   AF-A0A9E2RL61-F1
#
_cell.length_a   1.000
_cell.length_b   1.000
_cell.length_c   1.000
_cell.angle_alpha   90.00
_cell.angle_beta   90.00
_cell.angle_gamma   90.00
#
_symmetry.space_group_name_H-M   'P 1'
#
loop_
_entity.id
_entity.type
_entity.pdbx_description
1 polymer ?
#
loop_
_entity_poly.entity_id
_entity_poly.type
_entity_poly.pdbx_seq_one_letter_code
_entity_poly.pdbx_strand_id
1 'polypeptide(L)'
;MSTDDAPYKLLLHGIDTLQCAYYLSPPATKHLNFTKLAVIKEQLRMDKSREPRAVTLGGMEFFLQPYGSSSGYPFVLTNEDFKIELGEFNNPSCFVTFRSQALWGQSGSALHDKFLNWAIVIGCEVQQPET
;
A
#
# COMPACT_ATOMS: atom_id res chain seq x y z
N MET A 1 40.89 -25.04 -7.21
CA MET A 1 39.93 -25.85 -6.43
C MET A 1 38.94 -24.86 -5.84
N SER A 2 37.71 -24.87 -6.35
CA SER A 2 36.67 -23.86 -6.11
C SER A 2 36.10 -23.97 -4.69
N THR A 3 35.84 -22.81 -4.08
CA THR A 3 35.13 -22.65 -2.80
C THR A 3 33.70 -22.17 -3.09
N ASP A 4 32.92 -22.98 -3.80
CA ASP A 4 31.52 -22.66 -4.20
C ASP A 4 30.48 -23.55 -3.50
N ASP A 5 30.60 -23.82 -2.20
CA ASP A 5 29.60 -24.63 -1.50
C ASP A 5 29.20 -24.05 -0.14
N ALA A 6 28.81 -22.78 -0.14
CA ALA A 6 28.05 -22.20 0.97
C ALA A 6 26.57 -22.11 0.57
N PRO A 7 25.69 -23.03 1.02
CA PRO A 7 24.27 -23.09 0.63
C PRO A 7 23.45 -21.87 1.09
N TYR A 8 24.08 -20.90 1.76
CA TYR A 8 23.45 -19.71 2.33
C TYR A 8 23.78 -18.42 1.57
N LYS A 9 24.57 -18.47 0.48
CA LYS A 9 25.02 -17.27 -0.24
C LYS A 9 23.89 -16.49 -0.95
N LEU A 10 22.72 -17.13 -1.13
CA LEU A 10 21.52 -16.53 -1.73
C LEU A 10 20.43 -16.18 -0.72
N LEU A 11 20.58 -16.55 0.56
CA LEU A 11 19.56 -16.29 1.59
C LEU A 11 19.54 -14.83 2.08
N LEU A 12 20.57 -14.04 1.76
CA LEU A 12 20.69 -12.63 2.16
C LEU A 12 20.73 -11.65 0.95
N HIS A 13 20.54 -12.16 -0.27
CA HIS A 13 20.43 -11.34 -1.48
C HIS A 13 18.98 -11.33 -1.98
N GLY A 14 18.10 -10.70 -1.20
CA GLY A 14 16.71 -10.46 -1.55
C GLY A 14 16.33 -9.02 -1.21
N ILE A 15 15.41 -8.44 -1.98
CA ILE A 15 14.83 -7.13 -1.63
C ILE A 15 13.95 -7.36 -0.40
N ASP A 16 14.40 -6.91 0.77
CA ASP A 16 13.61 -7.04 2.02
C ASP A 16 12.53 -5.96 2.15
N THR A 17 12.64 -4.88 1.39
CA THR A 17 11.63 -3.82 1.35
C THR A 17 11.67 -3.15 -0.02
N LEU A 18 10.51 -3.06 -0.67
CA LEU A 18 10.33 -2.27 -1.88
C LEU A 18 9.29 -1.19 -1.59
N GLN A 19 9.63 0.06 -1.88
CA GLN A 19 8.67 1.17 -1.79
C GLN A 19 8.49 1.80 -3.17
N CYS A 20 7.24 1.97 -3.57
CA CYS A 20 6.86 2.50 -4.87
C CYS A 20 5.95 3.72 -4.70
N ALA A 21 6.21 4.76 -5.47
CA ALA A 21 5.30 5.89 -5.66
C ALA A 21 4.33 5.57 -6.79
N TYR A 22 3.04 5.81 -6.58
CA TYR A 22 2.02 5.68 -7.61
C TYR A 22 1.25 6.98 -7.75
N TYR A 23 1.16 7.44 -9.00
CA TYR A 23 0.31 8.55 -9.41
C TYR A 23 -1.05 7.97 -9.78
N LEU A 24 -1.97 7.97 -8.82
CA LEU A 24 -3.33 7.48 -9.01
C LEU A 24 -4.28 8.67 -9.16
N SER A 25 -5.04 8.71 -10.24
CA SER A 25 -6.15 9.65 -10.39
C SER A 25 -7.49 8.93 -10.34
N PRO A 26 -8.49 9.43 -9.59
CA PRO A 26 -9.84 8.88 -9.66
C PRO A 26 -10.43 9.09 -11.07
N PRO A 27 -11.02 8.06 -11.72
CA PRO A 27 -11.80 8.23 -12.94
C PRO A 27 -13.10 8.96 -12.63
N ALA A 28 -13.64 9.64 -13.64
CA ALA A 28 -14.77 10.57 -13.50
C ALA A 28 -16.07 9.98 -12.91
N THR A 29 -16.24 8.65 -12.91
CA THR A 29 -17.52 7.98 -12.61
C THR A 29 -17.51 7.06 -11.39
N LYS A 30 -16.33 6.65 -10.87
CA LYS A 30 -16.23 5.76 -9.71
C LYS A 30 -14.88 5.98 -9.04
N HIS A 31 -14.89 6.44 -7.79
CA HIS A 31 -13.66 6.72 -7.05
C HIS A 31 -13.71 6.10 -5.66
N LEU A 32 -12.53 5.85 -5.09
CA LEU A 32 -12.37 5.55 -3.68
C LEU A 32 -13.02 6.67 -2.85
N ASN A 33 -13.96 6.31 -1.98
CA ASN A 33 -14.68 7.30 -1.18
C ASN A 33 -13.81 7.76 0.02
N PHE A 34 -12.97 8.77 -0.22
CA PHE A 34 -12.11 9.37 0.80
C PHE A 34 -12.89 9.96 1.98
N THR A 35 -14.10 10.49 1.74
CA THR A 35 -14.99 10.96 2.80
C THR A 35 -15.38 9.85 3.78
N LYS A 36 -15.72 8.66 3.28
CA LYS A 36 -16.02 7.49 4.13
C LYS A 36 -14.80 7.08 4.95
N LEU A 37 -13.61 7.06 4.34
CA LEU A 37 -12.36 6.78 5.06
C LEU A 37 -12.09 7.83 6.15
N ALA A 38 -12.33 9.11 5.86
CA ALA A 38 -12.18 10.20 6.84
C ALA A 38 -13.12 10.02 8.04
N VAL A 39 -14.39 9.67 7.80
CA VAL A 39 -15.35 9.40 8.87
C VAL A 39 -14.89 8.22 9.74
N ILE A 40 -14.46 7.12 9.14
CA ILE A 40 -13.98 5.94 9.89
C ILE A 40 -12.74 6.30 10.72
N LYS A 41 -11.78 7.03 10.12
CA LYS A 41 -10.57 7.47 10.83
C LYS A 41 -10.91 8.39 12.01
N GLU A 42 -11.84 9.32 11.82
CA GLU A 42 -12.25 10.24 12.88
C GLU A 42 -12.94 9.52 14.04
N GLN A 43 -13.78 8.52 13.73
CA GLN A 43 -14.35 7.64 14.77
C GLN A 43 -13.25 6.94 15.57
N LEU A 44 -12.24 6.35 14.90
CA LEU A 44 -11.11 5.72 15.59
C LEU A 44 -10.33 6.70 16.48
N ARG A 45 -10.15 7.94 16.00
CA ARG A 45 -9.51 9.00 16.78
C ARG A 45 -10.33 9.35 18.03
N MET A 46 -11.65 9.41 17.91
CA MET A 46 -12.57 9.69 19.02
C MET A 46 -12.66 8.55 20.04
N ASP A 47 -12.57 7.30 19.57
CA ASP A 47 -12.57 6.10 20.41
C ASP A 47 -11.34 6.03 21.35
N LYS A 48 -10.34 6.92 21.15
CA LYS A 48 -9.04 7.00 21.87
C LYS A 48 -8.23 5.70 21.86
N SER A 49 -8.68 4.69 21.10
CA SER A 49 -7.97 3.46 20.87
C SER A 49 -6.92 3.65 19.79
N ARG A 50 -5.77 2.99 19.96
CA ARG A 50 -4.73 2.91 18.92
C ARG A 50 -4.97 1.74 17.96
N GLU A 51 -6.03 0.97 18.17
CA GLU A 51 -6.33 -0.20 17.36
C GLU A 51 -6.85 0.23 15.99
N PRO A 52 -6.28 -0.31 14.89
CA PRO A 52 -6.77 -0.02 13.56
C PRO A 52 -8.09 -0.76 13.29
N ARG A 53 -8.89 -0.25 12.34
CA ARG A 53 -10.17 -0.86 11.95
C ARG A 53 -10.05 -1.63 10.65
N ALA A 54 -10.57 -2.84 10.62
CA ALA A 54 -10.70 -3.59 9.37
C ALA A 54 -11.68 -2.89 8.42
N VAL A 55 -11.27 -2.72 7.16
CA VAL A 55 -12.05 -2.16 6.07
C VAL A 55 -11.82 -2.99 4.81
N THR A 56 -12.87 -3.17 4.01
CA THR A 56 -12.77 -3.83 2.71
C THR A 56 -12.88 -2.80 1.60
N LEU A 57 -11.84 -2.69 0.77
CA LEU A 57 -11.75 -1.73 -0.33
C LEU A 57 -11.45 -2.51 -1.62
N GLY A 58 -12.36 -2.44 -2.59
CA GLY A 58 -12.17 -3.13 -3.88
C GLY A 58 -11.97 -4.64 -3.75
N GLY A 59 -12.58 -5.27 -2.74
CA GLY A 59 -12.45 -6.70 -2.47
C GLY A 59 -11.20 -7.11 -1.69
N MET A 60 -10.31 -6.17 -1.36
CA MET A 60 -9.13 -6.43 -0.52
C MET A 60 -9.37 -5.89 0.90
N GLU A 61 -8.97 -6.66 1.90
CA GLU A 61 -9.04 -6.26 3.30
C GLU A 61 -7.79 -5.50 3.73
N PHE A 62 -8.02 -4.45 4.51
CA PHE A 62 -7.00 -3.63 5.12
C PHE A 62 -7.37 -3.26 6.54
N PHE A 63 -6.36 -3.02 7.35
CA PHE A 63 -6.46 -2.28 8.59
C PHE A 63 -6.22 -0.79 8.31
N LEU A 64 -7.23 0.04 8.53
CA LEU A 64 -7.11 1.50 8.52
C LEU A 64 -6.58 1.99 9.85
N GLN A 65 -5.44 2.68 9.81
CA GLN A 65 -4.81 3.26 10.99
C GLN A 65 -5.53 4.54 11.43
N PRO A 66 -5.55 4.84 12.75
CA PRO A 66 -6.16 6.07 13.27
C PRO A 66 -5.35 7.34 12.94
N TYR A 67 -4.13 7.19 12.42
CA TYR A 67 -3.20 8.26 12.10
C TYR A 67 -2.87 8.31 10.60
N GLY A 68 -2.40 9.47 10.15
CA GLY A 68 -1.76 9.64 8.85
C GLY A 68 -0.26 9.35 8.91
N SER A 69 0.42 9.39 7.78
CA SER A 69 1.88 9.22 7.76
C SER A 69 2.62 10.51 8.13
N SER A 70 3.86 10.37 8.59
CA SER A 70 4.75 11.51 8.86
C SER A 70 5.06 12.35 7.62
N SER A 71 4.90 11.76 6.43
CA SER A 71 5.13 12.39 5.14
C SER A 71 3.91 13.17 4.63
N GLY A 72 2.87 13.34 5.45
CA GLY A 72 1.71 14.16 5.14
C GLY A 72 0.57 13.43 4.43
N TYR A 73 0.56 12.09 4.41
CA TYR A 73 -0.57 11.33 3.85
C TYR A 73 -1.66 11.15 4.91
N PRO A 74 -2.92 11.52 4.62
CA PRO A 74 -4.00 11.48 5.59
C PRO A 74 -4.44 10.05 5.98
N PHE A 75 -4.20 9.06 5.13
CA PHE A 75 -4.62 7.68 5.37
C PHE A 75 -3.43 6.72 5.30
N VAL A 76 -3.39 5.78 6.25
CA VAL A 76 -2.47 4.65 6.23
C VAL A 76 -3.27 3.36 6.31
N LEU A 77 -3.17 2.54 5.27
CA LEU A 77 -3.79 1.22 5.19
C LEU A 77 -2.70 0.15 5.29
N THR A 78 -2.98 -0.94 6.01
CA THR A 78 -2.01 -2.03 6.17
C THR A 78 -2.68 -3.39 6.04
N ASN A 79 -2.04 -4.32 5.35
CA ASN A 79 -2.36 -5.75 5.41
C ASN A 79 -1.06 -6.57 5.38
N GLU A 80 -1.16 -7.87 5.14
CA GLU A 80 -0.01 -8.79 5.06
C GLU A 80 0.97 -8.44 3.93
N ASP A 81 0.46 -7.92 2.81
CA ASP A 81 1.26 -7.61 1.63
C ASP A 81 1.80 -6.18 1.63
N PHE A 82 0.99 -5.23 2.10
CA PHE A 82 1.17 -3.82 1.82
C PHE A 82 1.09 -2.95 3.08
N LYS A 83 1.86 -1.87 3.07
CA LYS A 83 1.54 -0.63 3.77
C LYS A 83 1.32 0.44 2.71
N ILE A 84 0.14 1.05 2.70
CA ILE A 84 -0.25 2.06 1.73
C ILE A 84 -0.46 3.38 2.46
N GLU A 85 0.26 4.41 2.02
CA GLU A 85 0.08 5.80 2.43
C GLU A 85 -0.65 6.52 1.30
N LEU A 86 -1.85 7.04 1.59
CA LEU A 86 -2.79 7.50 0.56
C LEU A 86 -3.39 8.85 0.90
N GLY A 87 -3.53 9.71 -0.11
CA GLY A 87 -4.26 10.96 0.01
C GLY A 87 -4.79 11.48 -1.32
N GLU A 88 -6.02 11.99 -1.27
CA GLU A 88 -6.77 12.50 -2.43
C GLU A 88 -6.07 13.67 -3.13
N PHE A 89 -5.38 14.51 -2.37
CA PHE A 89 -4.72 15.73 -2.86
C PHE A 89 -3.19 15.65 -2.86
N ASN A 90 -2.62 14.48 -2.57
CA ASN A 90 -1.18 14.29 -2.60
C ASN A 90 -0.71 14.02 -4.04
N ASN A 91 0.52 14.43 -4.36
CA ASN A 91 1.18 14.11 -5.63
C ASN A 91 2.64 13.68 -5.36
N PRO A 92 3.00 12.38 -5.48
CA PRO A 92 2.15 11.24 -5.86
C PRO A 92 0.99 11.06 -4.88
N SER A 93 -0.14 10.52 -5.35
CA SER A 93 -1.32 10.33 -4.48
C SER A 93 -1.18 9.13 -3.55
N CYS A 94 -0.20 8.25 -3.83
CA CYS A 94 -0.02 7.01 -3.11
C CYS A 94 1.46 6.60 -3.00
N PHE A 95 1.89 6.18 -1.81
CA PHE A 95 3.12 5.40 -1.61
C PHE A 95 2.78 4.02 -1.07
N VAL A 96 3.35 2.98 -1.66
CA VAL A 96 3.13 1.59 -1.24
C VAL A 96 4.46 0.97 -0.87
N THR A 97 4.53 0.44 0.35
CA THR A 97 5.61 -0.42 0.80
C THR A 97 5.17 -1.88 0.71
N PHE A 98 5.91 -2.69 -0.04
CA PHE A 98 5.77 -4.14 -0.07
C PHE A 98 6.49 -4.72 1.16
N ARG A 99 5.75 -5.49 1.95
CA ARG A 99 6.26 -6.09 3.19
C ARG A 99 7.28 -7.19 2.88
N SER A 100 8.30 -7.34 3.71
CA SER A 100 9.34 -8.38 3.55
C SER A 100 8.76 -9.78 3.41
N GLN A 101 7.82 -10.15 4.29
CA GLN A 101 7.15 -11.45 4.23
C GLN A 101 6.45 -11.70 2.90
N ALA A 102 5.82 -10.66 2.35
CA ALA A 102 5.16 -10.74 1.05
C ALA A 102 6.16 -10.83 -0.10
N LEU A 103 7.28 -10.10 -0.03
CA LEU A 103 8.39 -10.17 -1.00
C LEU A 103 9.10 -11.54 -1.00
N TRP A 104 9.11 -12.23 0.14
CA TRP A 104 9.64 -13.59 0.23
C TRP A 104 8.67 -14.64 -0.33
N GLY A 105 7.36 -14.43 -0.16
CA GLY A 105 6.32 -15.33 -0.69
C GLY A 105 5.95 -15.06 -2.16
N GLN A 106 6.13 -13.83 -2.63
CA GLN A 106 5.74 -13.33 -3.96
C GLN A 106 6.84 -12.41 -4.48
N SER A 107 7.07 -12.38 -5.80
CA SER A 107 8.02 -11.43 -6.38
C SER A 107 7.51 -9.99 -6.27
N GLY A 108 8.43 -9.01 -6.30
CA GLY A 108 8.05 -7.59 -6.35
C GLY A 108 7.18 -7.24 -7.55
N SER A 109 7.38 -7.90 -8.71
CA SER A 109 6.51 -7.74 -9.88
C SER A 109 5.08 -8.25 -9.63
N ALA A 110 4.92 -9.40 -8.97
CA ALA A 110 3.60 -9.93 -8.65
C ALA A 110 2.85 -9.02 -7.67
N LEU A 111 3.55 -8.46 -6.68
CA LEU A 111 2.97 -7.49 -5.73
C LEU A 111 2.61 -6.17 -6.40
N HIS A 112 3.41 -5.72 -7.36
CA HIS A 112 3.10 -4.55 -8.19
C HIS A 112 1.81 -4.77 -9.00
N ASP A 113 1.72 -5.88 -9.73
CA ASP A 113 0.52 -6.20 -10.51
C ASP A 113 -0.72 -6.36 -9.62
N LYS A 114 -0.57 -7.00 -8.44
CA LYS A 114 -1.62 -7.12 -7.44
C LYS A 114 -2.12 -5.75 -6.97
N PHE A 115 -1.21 -4.82 -6.69
CA PHE A 115 -1.56 -3.45 -6.28
C PHE A 115 -2.25 -2.68 -7.41
N LEU A 116 -1.73 -2.72 -8.64
CA LEU A 116 -2.33 -2.02 -9.78
C LEU A 116 -3.74 -2.54 -10.10
N ASN A 117 -3.94 -3.87 -10.06
CA ASN A 117 -5.25 -4.47 -10.22
C ASN A 117 -6.23 -3.99 -9.14
N TRP A 118 -5.78 -3.92 -7.88
CA TRP A 118 -6.60 -3.37 -6.80
C TRP A 118 -6.95 -1.90 -7.04
N ALA A 119 -5.98 -1.08 -7.45
CA ALA A 119 -6.18 0.34 -7.76
C ALA A 119 -7.26 0.53 -8.84
N ILE A 120 -7.24 -0.29 -9.90
CA ILE A 120 -8.27 -0.28 -10.94
C ILE A 120 -9.65 -0.63 -10.35
N VAL A 121 -9.75 -1.65 -9.50
CA VAL A 121 -11.02 -2.09 -8.91
C VAL A 121 -11.67 -1.03 -8.00
N ILE A 122 -10.86 -0.29 -7.22
CA ILE A 122 -11.35 0.82 -6.41
C ILE A 122 -11.70 2.08 -7.22
N GLY A 123 -11.51 2.02 -8.55
CA GLY A 123 -11.71 3.16 -9.43
C GLY A 123 -10.58 4.17 -9.26
N CYS A 124 -9.35 3.73 -9.52
CA CYS A 124 -8.21 4.61 -9.75
C CYS A 124 -7.58 4.25 -11.10
N GLU A 125 -7.18 5.28 -11.84
CA GLU A 125 -6.37 5.15 -13.04
C GLU A 125 -4.91 5.47 -12.68
N VAL A 126 -3.99 4.64 -13.17
CA VAL A 126 -2.56 4.85 -13.00
C VAL A 126 -2.13 5.88 -14.05
N GLN A 127 -1.74 7.06 -13.58
CA GLN A 127 -1.10 8.05 -14.43
C GLN A 127 0.34 7.61 -14.64
N GLN A 128 0.75 7.50 -15.91
CA GLN A 128 2.15 7.24 -16.24
C GLN A 128 3.05 8.36 -15.70
N PRO A 129 4.33 8.07 -15.38
CA PRO A 129 5.25 9.12 -14.97
C PRO A 129 5.33 10.21 -16.05
N GLU A 130 5.29 11.47 -15.64
CA GLU A 130 5.71 12.59 -16.49
C GLU A 130 7.14 12.29 -16.99
N THR A 131 7.33 12.36 -18.30
CA THR A 131 8.61 12.12 -18.97
C THR A 131 9.52 13.33 -18.84
#